data_AF-A0A9P4U733-F1
#
_entry.id   AF-A0A9P4U733-F1
#
_cell.length_a   1.000
_cell.length_b   1.000
_cell.length_c   1.000
_cell.angle_alpha   90.00
_cell.angle_beta   90.00
_cell.angle_gamma   90.00
#
_symmetry.space_group_name_H-M   'P 1'
#
loop_
_entity.id
_entity.type
_entity.pdbx_description
1 polymer ?
#
loop_
_entity_poly.entity_id
_entity_poly.type
_entity_poly.pdbx_seq_one_letter_code
_entity_poly.pdbx_strand_id
1 'polypeptide(L)'
;MSLIRDLYRFWREERKRPAANAEKKVEFEQWEKDVTADDIRTLFLATLTEGNEDMHSPVIKRAQIQQFHEDMAALTKTSNGEIEMPSVTDHLVQAQDQDDRHNAVLGAVPALETLITSHAHFPFTTPVILTRDALLRAVLLLTNHVALPFKQACQVGNDYEIRTHSEKERLRFIYSALACPPIGDPTQDDVLDIVSRVKYPWQTWGKGIVRRRLLDDFRPLAERLEPARDVKAQDSLLVKKLEPLRVLVKAFPPRWGEPVVVVRFGENQALTEKQFVEWASTVRRYL
;
A
#
# COMPACT_ATOMS: atom_id res chain seq x y z
N MET A 1 -48.55 2.73 16.15
CA MET A 1 -48.37 4.14 15.73
C MET A 1 -46.91 4.59 15.53
N SER A 2 -45.87 3.85 15.96
CA SER A 2 -44.46 4.26 15.71
C SER A 2 -43.96 3.97 14.29
N LEU A 3 -44.33 2.83 13.70
CA LEU A 3 -43.86 2.42 12.36
C LEU A 3 -44.17 3.44 11.24
N ILE A 4 -45.37 4.05 11.27
CA ILE A 4 -45.79 5.05 10.29
C ILE A 4 -44.99 6.35 10.47
N ARG A 5 -44.63 6.71 11.72
CA ARG A 5 -43.82 7.88 12.04
C ARG A 5 -42.38 7.72 11.55
N ASP A 6 -41.82 6.52 11.67
CA ASP A 6 -40.47 6.20 11.23
C ASP A 6 -40.36 6.13 9.70
N LEU A 7 -41.37 5.56 9.03
CA LEU A 7 -41.51 5.60 7.56
C LEU A 7 -41.65 7.03 7.03
N TYR A 8 -42.43 7.87 7.70
CA TYR A 8 -42.60 9.28 7.31
C TYR A 8 -41.32 10.09 7.52
N ARG A 9 -40.54 9.79 8.58
CA ARG A 9 -39.22 10.41 8.82
C ARG A 9 -38.22 9.99 7.76
N PHE A 10 -38.15 8.70 7.42
CA PHE A 10 -37.32 8.16 6.33
C PHE A 10 -37.63 8.83 4.99
N TRP A 11 -38.90 8.89 4.58
CA TRP A 11 -39.33 9.52 3.32
C TRP A 11 -39.09 11.03 3.28
N ARG A 12 -39.25 11.71 4.41
CA ARG A 12 -39.01 13.17 4.52
C ARG A 12 -37.53 13.51 4.46
N GLU A 13 -36.67 12.63 4.99
CA GLU A 13 -35.23 12.75 4.81
C GLU A 13 -34.81 12.41 3.37
N GLU A 14 -35.35 11.35 2.76
CA GLU A 14 -35.11 11.03 1.34
C GLU A 14 -35.47 12.18 0.40
N ARG A 15 -36.57 12.90 0.66
CA ARG A 15 -36.97 14.06 -0.16
C ARG A 15 -36.08 15.31 0.00
N LYS A 16 -35.33 15.45 1.09
CA LYS A 16 -34.35 16.54 1.28
C LYS A 16 -32.97 16.21 0.69
N ARG A 17 -32.72 14.93 0.36
CA ARG A 17 -31.43 14.43 -0.15
C ARG A 17 -31.12 14.70 -1.64
N PRO A 18 -32.05 15.03 -2.57
CA PRO A 18 -31.67 15.30 -3.95
C PRO A 18 -30.74 16.52 -4.08
N ALA A 19 -31.03 17.59 -3.34
CA ALA A 19 -30.20 18.80 -3.32
C ALA A 19 -28.84 18.54 -2.63
N ALA A 20 -28.84 17.86 -1.47
CA ALA A 20 -27.60 17.49 -0.78
C ALA A 20 -26.74 16.51 -1.60
N ASN A 21 -27.34 15.61 -2.38
CA ASN A 21 -26.63 14.71 -3.28
C ASN A 21 -26.07 15.46 -4.50
N ALA A 22 -26.76 16.50 -4.99
CA ALA A 22 -26.28 17.36 -6.07
C ALA A 22 -25.10 18.23 -5.62
N GLU A 23 -25.18 18.84 -4.43
CA GLU A 23 -24.07 19.59 -3.83
C GLU A 23 -22.84 18.71 -3.61
N LYS A 24 -23.00 17.53 -3.00
CA LYS A 24 -21.87 16.60 -2.83
C LYS A 24 -21.32 16.07 -4.15
N LYS A 25 -22.14 15.96 -5.20
CA LYS A 25 -21.67 15.59 -6.53
C LYS A 25 -20.77 16.69 -7.11
N VAL A 26 -21.16 17.96 -6.99
CA VAL A 26 -20.33 19.11 -7.40
C VAL A 26 -19.03 19.16 -6.58
N GLU A 27 -19.13 18.96 -5.26
CA GLU A 27 -17.96 18.91 -4.38
C GLU A 27 -16.98 17.80 -4.79
N PHE A 28 -17.49 16.62 -5.15
CA PHE A 28 -16.66 15.54 -5.68
C PHE A 28 -16.05 15.86 -7.03
N GLU A 29 -16.82 16.43 -7.97
CA GLU A 29 -16.27 16.82 -9.28
C GLU A 29 -15.16 17.87 -9.15
N GLN A 30 -15.25 18.74 -8.14
CA GLN A 30 -14.18 19.67 -7.81
C GLN A 30 -12.99 18.97 -7.17
N TRP A 31 -13.22 18.12 -6.16
CA TRP A 31 -12.18 17.31 -5.52
C TRP A 31 -11.43 16.45 -6.53
N GLU A 32 -12.13 15.81 -7.46
CA GLU A 32 -11.56 14.95 -8.51
C GLU A 32 -10.63 15.73 -9.45
N LYS A 33 -10.91 17.01 -9.69
CA LYS A 33 -10.05 17.90 -10.49
C LYS A 33 -8.82 18.36 -9.72
N ASP A 34 -8.98 18.66 -8.45
CA ASP A 34 -7.97 19.36 -7.65
C ASP A 34 -7.02 18.40 -6.90
N VAL A 35 -7.49 17.19 -6.56
CA VAL A 35 -6.72 16.26 -5.73
C VAL A 35 -5.39 15.90 -6.40
N THR A 36 -4.32 15.88 -5.62
CA THR A 36 -2.96 15.58 -6.09
C THR A 36 -2.53 14.15 -5.71
N ALA A 37 -1.41 13.69 -6.27
CA ALA A 37 -0.81 12.41 -5.89
C ALA A 37 -0.45 12.36 -4.39
N ASP A 38 0.02 13.49 -3.83
CA ASP A 38 0.37 13.58 -2.42
C ASP A 38 -0.86 13.58 -1.50
N ASP A 39 -1.96 14.19 -1.95
CA ASP A 39 -3.24 14.10 -1.23
C ASP A 39 -3.73 12.65 -1.18
N ILE A 40 -3.68 11.92 -2.30
CA ILE A 40 -4.06 10.49 -2.33
C ILE A 40 -3.16 9.65 -1.41
N ARG A 41 -1.85 9.88 -1.42
CA ARG A 41 -0.90 9.21 -0.50
C ARG A 41 -1.22 9.48 0.97
N THR A 42 -1.62 10.71 1.29
CA THR A 42 -2.00 11.13 2.64
C THR A 42 -3.33 10.50 3.06
N LEU A 43 -4.34 10.57 2.20
CA LEU A 43 -5.66 9.95 2.44
C LEU A 43 -5.55 8.42 2.54
N PHE A 44 -4.63 7.82 1.78
CA PHE A 44 -4.38 6.38 1.87
C PHE A 44 -3.71 6.00 3.17
N LEU A 45 -2.71 6.78 3.64
CA LEU A 45 -2.14 6.55 4.96
C LEU A 45 -3.21 6.68 6.06
N ALA A 46 -4.06 7.70 6.00
CA ALA A 46 -5.18 7.86 6.93
C ALA A 46 -6.13 6.66 6.90
N THR A 47 -6.42 6.12 5.71
CA THR A 47 -7.21 4.89 5.55
C THR A 47 -6.57 3.71 6.30
N LEU A 48 -5.24 3.60 6.29
CA LEU A 48 -4.52 2.55 7.01
C LEU A 48 -4.50 2.80 8.53
N THR A 49 -4.28 4.03 8.98
CA THR A 49 -4.03 4.37 10.39
C THR A 49 -5.29 4.70 11.20
N GLU A 50 -6.38 5.07 10.54
CA GLU A 50 -7.67 5.43 11.14
C GLU A 50 -8.79 4.48 10.72
N GLY A 51 -8.61 3.76 9.60
CA GLY A 51 -9.66 3.00 8.95
C GLY A 51 -10.52 3.87 8.04
N ASN A 52 -11.54 3.26 7.44
CA ASN A 52 -12.55 3.95 6.65
C ASN A 52 -13.92 3.26 6.85
N GLU A 53 -14.91 3.66 6.06
CA GLU A 53 -16.28 3.13 6.13
C GLU A 53 -16.36 1.62 5.86
N ASP A 54 -15.38 1.01 5.19
CA ASP A 54 -15.34 -0.42 4.86
C ASP A 54 -14.45 -1.24 5.80
N MET A 55 -13.37 -0.64 6.29
CA MET A 55 -12.42 -1.28 7.20
C MET A 55 -12.88 -1.20 8.66
N HIS A 56 -13.73 -0.23 9.01
CA HIS A 56 -14.27 0.06 10.35
C HIS A 56 -13.23 0.21 11.47
N SER A 57 -11.95 -0.06 11.22
CA SER A 57 -10.85 -0.09 12.16
C SER A 57 -9.52 0.04 11.41
N PRO A 58 -8.48 0.60 12.05
CA PRO A 58 -7.16 0.75 11.45
C PRO A 58 -6.41 -0.58 11.32
N VAL A 59 -5.49 -0.68 10.35
CA VAL A 59 -4.65 -1.88 10.13
C VAL A 59 -3.56 -2.07 11.18
N ILE A 60 -3.28 -1.01 11.92
CA ILE A 60 -2.23 -0.91 12.93
C ILE A 60 -2.79 -0.22 14.16
N LYS A 61 -2.40 -0.69 15.34
CA LYS A 61 -2.88 -0.12 16.60
C LYS A 61 -2.26 1.26 16.82
N ARG A 62 -3.03 2.17 17.43
CA ARG A 62 -2.55 3.51 17.81
C ARG A 62 -1.24 3.49 18.62
N ALA A 63 -1.09 2.54 19.54
CA ALA A 63 0.15 2.40 20.32
C ALA A 63 1.37 2.05 19.45
N GLN A 64 1.19 1.27 18.39
CA GLN A 64 2.28 0.93 17.46
C GLN A 64 2.64 2.13 16.58
N ILE A 65 1.66 2.94 16.18
CA ILE A 65 1.90 4.21 15.47
C ILE A 65 2.68 5.17 16.37
N GLN A 66 2.29 5.29 17.64
CA GLN A 66 3.00 6.13 18.60
C GLN A 66 4.44 5.66 18.80
N GLN A 67 4.66 4.35 19.01
CA GLN A 67 5.99 3.79 19.13
C GLN A 67 6.84 4.08 17.88
N PHE A 68 6.26 3.90 16.69
CA PHE A 68 6.94 4.24 15.44
C PHE A 68 7.35 5.72 15.39
N HIS A 69 6.49 6.64 15.81
CA HIS A 69 6.84 8.06 15.85
C HIS A 69 7.94 8.39 16.85
N GLU A 70 7.96 7.71 18.01
CA GLU A 70 9.00 7.85 19.02
C GLU A 70 10.35 7.34 18.50
N ASP A 71 10.37 6.14 17.92
CA ASP A 71 11.59 5.52 17.37
C ASP A 71 12.17 6.35 16.22
N MET A 72 11.30 6.90 15.36
CA MET A 72 11.73 7.70 14.19
C MET A 72 12.00 9.17 14.50
N ALA A 73 11.67 9.66 15.70
CA ALA A 73 11.93 11.04 16.08
C ALA A 73 13.44 11.39 16.03
N ALA A 74 14.29 10.44 16.42
CA ALA A 74 15.74 10.59 16.38
C ALA A 74 16.34 10.59 14.96
N LEU A 75 15.60 10.12 13.96
CA LEU A 75 16.06 10.04 12.57
C LEU A 75 15.71 11.28 11.74
N THR A 76 14.83 12.14 12.26
CA THR A 76 14.40 13.36 11.58
C THR A 76 15.46 14.45 11.78
N LYS A 77 16.20 14.80 10.72
CA LYS A 77 17.35 15.73 10.83
C LYS A 77 17.02 17.19 10.55
N THR A 78 15.89 17.45 9.91
CA THR A 78 15.57 18.75 9.31
C THR A 78 14.22 19.28 9.78
N SER A 79 14.02 20.59 9.67
CA SER A 79 12.77 21.26 10.05
C SER A 79 11.58 20.91 9.17
N ASN A 80 11.82 20.43 7.94
CA ASN A 80 10.77 19.94 7.03
C ASN A 80 10.36 18.48 7.31
N GLY A 81 10.95 17.81 8.31
CA GLY A 81 10.58 16.45 8.67
C GLY A 81 11.18 15.36 7.77
N GLU A 82 12.22 15.69 7.01
CA GLU A 82 12.92 14.77 6.12
C GLU A 82 13.83 13.81 6.90
N ILE A 83 13.85 12.56 6.42
CA ILE A 83 14.65 11.46 6.95
C ILE A 83 15.57 10.99 5.84
N GLU A 84 16.86 10.93 6.13
CA GLU A 84 17.86 10.37 5.22
C GLU A 84 17.79 8.84 5.24
N MET A 85 17.69 8.21 4.06
CA MET A 85 17.62 6.74 3.95
C MET A 85 18.76 6.01 4.69
N PRO A 86 20.04 6.46 4.64
CA PRO A 86 21.11 5.85 5.44
C PRO A 86 20.81 5.79 6.93
N SER A 87 20.12 6.79 7.49
CA SER A 87 19.77 6.80 8.92
C SER A 87 18.73 5.73 9.26
N VAL A 88 17.83 5.40 8.32
CA VAL A 88 16.86 4.31 8.48
C VAL A 88 17.56 2.96 8.43
N THR A 89 18.47 2.75 7.48
CA THR A 89 19.18 1.47 7.35
C THR A 89 20.16 1.22 8.47
N ASP A 90 20.87 2.27 8.93
CA ASP A 90 21.75 2.18 10.10
C ASP A 90 20.94 1.80 11.35
N HIS A 91 19.75 2.40 11.52
CA HIS A 91 18.85 2.04 12.61
C HIS A 91 18.41 0.57 12.54
N LEU A 92 18.04 0.08 11.35
CA LEU A 92 17.67 -1.34 11.15
C LEU A 92 18.81 -2.31 11.48
N VAL A 93 20.04 -1.95 11.12
CA VAL A 93 21.26 -2.72 11.39
C VAL A 93 21.61 -2.70 12.88
N GLN A 94 21.53 -1.54 13.52
CA GLN A 94 21.83 -1.37 14.96
C GLN A 94 20.80 -2.04 15.87
N ALA A 95 19.55 -2.20 15.41
CA ALA A 95 18.52 -2.90 16.15
C ALA A 95 18.74 -4.42 16.26
N GLN A 96 19.77 -4.97 15.60
CA GLN A 96 20.07 -6.41 15.63
C GLN A 96 21.18 -6.73 16.64
N ASP A 97 20.81 -7.39 17.74
CA ASP A 97 21.76 -7.81 18.79
C ASP A 97 22.54 -9.11 18.45
N GLN A 98 22.17 -9.80 17.37
CA GLN A 98 22.79 -11.07 16.96
C GLN A 98 23.61 -10.89 15.70
N ASP A 99 24.88 -11.30 15.71
CA ASP A 99 25.82 -11.16 14.58
C ASP A 99 25.26 -11.69 13.25
N ASP A 100 24.60 -12.85 13.26
CA ASP A 100 24.01 -13.44 12.06
C ASP A 100 22.90 -12.56 11.47
N ARG A 101 22.07 -11.95 12.32
CA ARG A 101 20.99 -11.03 11.89
C ARG A 101 21.55 -9.69 11.46
N HIS A 102 22.51 -9.16 12.20
CA HIS A 102 23.21 -7.92 11.87
C HIS A 102 23.84 -7.99 10.49
N ASN A 103 24.65 -9.03 10.24
CA ASN A 103 25.31 -9.24 8.95
C ASN A 103 24.31 -9.48 7.81
N ALA A 104 23.21 -10.18 8.08
CA ALA A 104 22.16 -10.41 7.09
C ALA A 104 21.41 -9.12 6.71
N VAL A 105 21.06 -8.27 7.69
CA VAL A 105 20.45 -6.95 7.45
C VAL A 105 21.45 -6.06 6.70
N LEU A 106 22.70 -6.00 7.15
CA LEU A 106 23.76 -5.20 6.53
C LEU A 106 23.96 -5.56 5.05
N GLY A 107 24.03 -6.86 4.73
CA GLY A 107 24.15 -7.33 3.35
C GLY A 107 22.92 -7.01 2.49
N ALA A 108 21.73 -6.93 3.10
CA ALA A 108 20.47 -6.64 2.42
C ALA A 108 20.15 -5.14 2.28
N VAL A 109 20.95 -4.24 2.86
CA VAL A 109 20.72 -2.78 2.85
C VAL A 109 20.34 -2.25 1.46
N PRO A 110 21.06 -2.52 0.36
CA PRO A 110 20.70 -1.96 -0.95
C PRO A 110 19.29 -2.37 -1.42
N ALA A 111 18.86 -3.58 -1.10
CA ALA A 111 17.52 -4.06 -1.42
C ALA A 111 16.48 -3.42 -0.50
N LEU A 112 16.78 -3.28 0.80
CA LEU A 112 15.89 -2.61 1.76
C LEU A 112 15.68 -1.13 1.39
N GLU A 113 16.74 -0.41 1.03
CA GLU A 113 16.63 0.98 0.56
C GLU A 113 15.74 1.09 -0.67
N THR A 114 15.96 0.21 -1.66
CA THR A 114 15.16 0.17 -2.89
C THR A 114 13.69 -0.08 -2.57
N LEU A 115 13.40 -1.04 -1.69
CA LEU A 115 12.04 -1.41 -1.31
C LEU A 115 11.35 -0.32 -0.49
N ILE A 116 12.02 0.27 0.50
CA ILE A 116 11.44 1.37 1.29
C ILE A 116 11.18 2.56 0.38
N THR A 117 12.14 2.90 -0.49
CA THR A 117 12.01 4.01 -1.43
C THR A 117 10.84 3.76 -2.38
N SER A 118 10.76 2.62 -3.06
CA SER A 118 9.67 2.34 -4.00
C SER A 118 8.28 2.40 -3.34
N HIS A 119 8.14 1.87 -2.12
CA HIS A 119 6.86 1.88 -1.40
C HIS A 119 6.53 3.26 -0.78
N ALA A 120 7.51 4.11 -0.55
CA ALA A 120 7.26 5.51 -0.22
C ALA A 120 6.62 6.25 -1.41
N HIS A 121 7.03 5.93 -2.63
CA HIS A 121 6.48 6.51 -3.87
C HIS A 121 5.10 5.95 -4.23
N PHE A 122 4.88 4.66 -4.00
CA PHE A 122 3.66 3.94 -4.34
C PHE A 122 2.36 4.68 -3.91
N PRO A 123 1.31 4.69 -4.76
CA PRO A 123 1.16 3.99 -6.04
C PRO A 123 1.66 4.77 -7.27
N PHE A 124 2.31 5.91 -7.08
CA PHE A 124 2.71 6.79 -8.18
C PHE A 124 4.23 6.78 -8.39
N THR A 125 4.66 7.19 -9.57
CA THR A 125 6.09 7.30 -9.90
C THR A 125 6.70 8.65 -9.51
N THR A 126 5.87 9.65 -9.22
CA THR A 126 6.33 10.99 -8.80
C THR A 126 7.14 10.89 -7.50
N PRO A 127 8.40 11.36 -7.47
CA PRO A 127 9.24 11.31 -6.29
C PRO A 127 8.60 11.95 -5.04
N VAL A 128 8.85 11.38 -3.85
CA VAL A 128 8.47 11.97 -2.56
C VAL A 128 9.67 12.08 -1.64
N ILE A 129 9.67 13.13 -0.83
CA ILE A 129 10.61 13.26 0.28
C ILE A 129 10.26 12.19 1.31
N LEU A 130 11.27 11.48 1.82
CA LEU A 130 11.08 10.47 2.84
C LEU A 130 10.81 11.15 4.20
N THR A 131 9.54 11.43 4.47
CA THR A 131 9.08 11.90 5.79
C THR A 131 8.69 10.72 6.68
N ARG A 132 8.39 10.99 7.96
CA ARG A 132 7.82 9.97 8.88
C ARG A 132 6.59 9.29 8.30
N ASP A 133 5.70 10.04 7.66
CA ASP A 133 4.46 9.51 7.07
C ASP A 133 4.73 8.67 5.82
N ALA A 134 5.66 9.11 4.97
CA ALA A 134 6.08 8.34 3.80
C ALA A 134 6.75 7.01 4.22
N LEU A 135 7.60 7.05 5.25
CA LEU A 135 8.23 5.86 5.81
C LEU A 135 7.20 4.94 6.47
N LEU A 136 6.25 5.47 7.24
CA LEU A 136 5.18 4.68 7.86
C LEU A 136 4.35 3.96 6.79
N ARG A 137 3.93 4.68 5.73
CA ARG A 137 3.22 4.10 4.59
C ARG A 137 4.05 2.99 3.95
N ALA A 138 5.34 3.21 3.68
CA ALA A 138 6.22 2.22 3.08
C ALA A 138 6.32 0.95 3.94
N VAL A 139 6.55 1.10 5.26
CA VAL A 139 6.62 -0.01 6.22
C VAL A 139 5.31 -0.78 6.28
N LEU A 140 4.16 -0.10 6.32
CA LEU A 140 2.85 -0.76 6.31
C LEU A 140 2.65 -1.57 5.02
N LEU A 141 3.02 -1.01 3.87
CA LEU A 141 2.90 -1.68 2.57
C LEU A 141 3.83 -2.89 2.42
N LEU A 142 5.04 -2.82 2.98
CA LEU A 142 6.03 -3.91 2.96
C LEU A 142 5.68 -5.06 3.91
N THR A 143 4.82 -4.81 4.90
CA THR A 143 4.47 -5.79 5.94
C THR A 143 3.11 -6.44 5.70
N ASN A 144 2.72 -7.33 6.61
CA ASN A 144 1.42 -8.01 6.58
C ASN A 144 0.25 -7.08 6.96
N HIS A 145 0.51 -5.88 7.48
CA HIS A 145 -0.52 -4.95 7.94
C HIS A 145 -1.51 -4.60 6.83
N VAL A 146 -1.06 -4.38 5.60
CA VAL A 146 -1.94 -4.03 4.47
C VAL A 146 -2.67 -5.22 3.84
N ALA A 147 -2.41 -6.46 4.29
CA ALA A 147 -3.00 -7.64 3.65
C ALA A 147 -4.54 -7.67 3.74
N LEU A 148 -5.12 -7.20 4.84
CA LEU A 148 -6.58 -7.14 5.00
C LEU A 148 -7.23 -6.12 4.04
N PRO A 149 -6.81 -4.84 3.98
CA PRO A 149 -7.35 -3.86 3.02
C PRO A 149 -7.30 -4.32 1.56
N PHE A 150 -6.23 -5.01 1.17
CA PHE A 150 -6.08 -5.50 -0.20
C PHE A 150 -6.90 -6.77 -0.48
N LYS A 151 -7.28 -7.54 0.53
CA LYS A 151 -8.19 -8.70 0.39
C LYS A 151 -9.67 -8.33 0.40
N GLN A 152 -10.03 -7.08 0.68
CA GLN A 152 -11.42 -6.63 0.64
C GLN A 152 -11.95 -6.60 -0.80
N ALA A 153 -13.21 -7.00 -0.96
CA ALA A 153 -13.98 -6.84 -2.18
C ALA A 153 -15.35 -6.25 -1.83
N CYS A 154 -15.75 -5.19 -2.53
CA CYS A 154 -17.11 -4.67 -2.51
C CYS A 154 -17.65 -4.63 -3.94
N GLN A 155 -18.80 -5.25 -4.17
CA GLN A 155 -19.42 -5.39 -5.50
C GLN A 155 -20.86 -4.86 -5.51
N VAL A 156 -21.27 -4.35 -6.66
CA VAL A 156 -22.65 -3.96 -6.99
C VAL A 156 -23.04 -4.60 -8.31
N GLY A 157 -23.93 -5.59 -8.25
CA GLY A 157 -24.24 -6.39 -9.43
C GLY A 157 -23.00 -7.13 -9.90
N ASN A 158 -22.52 -6.82 -11.11
CA ASN A 158 -21.31 -7.39 -11.70
C ASN A 158 -20.09 -6.47 -11.58
N ASP A 159 -20.28 -5.25 -11.08
CA ASP A 159 -19.25 -4.21 -11.02
C ASP A 159 -18.63 -4.13 -9.62
N TYR A 160 -17.40 -3.64 -9.53
CA TYR A 160 -16.69 -3.47 -8.26
C TYR A 160 -16.75 -2.02 -7.79
N GLU A 161 -17.03 -1.79 -6.50
CA GLU A 161 -16.71 -0.54 -5.80
C GLU A 161 -15.25 -0.58 -5.30
N ILE A 162 -14.82 -1.75 -4.80
CA ILE A 162 -13.44 -2.06 -4.42
C ILE A 162 -13.18 -3.51 -4.88
N ARG A 163 -12.12 -3.75 -5.64
CA ARG A 163 -11.72 -5.12 -6.01
C ARG A 163 -10.61 -5.65 -5.11
N THR A 164 -10.46 -6.96 -5.02
CA THR A 164 -9.30 -7.57 -4.35
C THR A 164 -8.03 -7.30 -5.13
N HIS A 165 -6.98 -6.90 -4.43
CA HIS A 165 -5.62 -6.86 -4.95
C HIS A 165 -4.87 -8.07 -4.41
N SER A 166 -4.52 -8.98 -5.30
CA SER A 166 -3.90 -10.25 -4.98
C SER A 166 -2.50 -10.05 -4.41
N GLU A 167 -2.10 -11.00 -3.57
CA GLU A 167 -0.72 -11.04 -3.08
C GLU A 167 0.31 -11.11 -4.22
N LYS A 168 -0.05 -11.77 -5.33
CA LYS A 168 0.81 -11.86 -6.50
C LYS A 168 1.10 -10.48 -7.08
N GLU A 169 0.13 -9.58 -7.15
CA GLU A 169 0.33 -8.22 -7.66
C GLU A 169 1.29 -7.41 -6.77
N ARG A 170 1.18 -7.54 -5.44
CA ARG A 170 2.18 -6.97 -4.51
C ARG A 170 3.59 -7.52 -4.77
N LEU A 171 3.71 -8.82 -5.01
CA LEU A 171 5.00 -9.44 -5.33
C LEU A 171 5.53 -8.98 -6.69
N ARG A 172 4.67 -8.70 -7.67
CA ARG A 172 5.07 -8.10 -8.95
C ARG A 172 5.60 -6.69 -8.77
N PHE A 173 4.99 -5.88 -7.91
CA PHE A 173 5.53 -4.56 -7.60
C PHE A 173 6.89 -4.64 -6.88
N ILE A 174 7.06 -5.58 -5.95
CA ILE A 174 8.36 -5.83 -5.32
C ILE A 174 9.41 -6.25 -6.37
N TYR A 175 9.03 -7.11 -7.32
CA TYR A 175 9.90 -7.47 -8.44
C TYR A 175 10.30 -6.22 -9.26
N SER A 176 9.32 -5.40 -9.66
CA SER A 176 9.57 -4.22 -10.48
C SER A 176 10.46 -3.20 -9.76
N ALA A 177 10.27 -3.00 -8.45
CA ALA A 177 11.13 -2.17 -7.61
C ALA A 177 12.59 -2.66 -7.61
N LEU A 178 12.81 -3.97 -7.47
CA LEU A 178 14.16 -4.56 -7.43
C LEU A 178 14.81 -4.63 -8.82
N ALA A 179 14.03 -4.82 -9.88
CA ALA A 179 14.49 -4.85 -11.26
C ALA A 179 14.80 -3.45 -11.81
N CYS A 180 13.95 -2.47 -11.46
CA CYS A 180 14.00 -1.09 -11.94
C CYS A 180 14.04 -0.08 -10.78
N PRO A 181 15.11 -0.06 -9.97
CA PRO A 181 15.25 0.91 -8.88
C PRO A 181 15.33 2.35 -9.41
N PRO A 182 14.94 3.36 -8.62
CA PRO A 182 14.58 3.27 -7.19
C PRO A 182 13.08 3.21 -6.89
N ILE A 183 12.22 3.43 -7.89
CA ILE A 183 10.77 3.62 -7.69
C ILE A 183 9.97 2.36 -8.03
N GLY A 184 10.50 1.49 -8.90
CA GLY A 184 9.73 0.42 -9.52
C GLY A 184 8.77 0.94 -10.60
N ASP A 185 7.83 0.08 -10.98
CA ASP A 185 6.87 0.37 -12.05
C ASP A 185 5.46 -0.02 -11.56
N PRO A 186 4.73 0.89 -10.88
CA PRO A 186 3.35 0.66 -10.50
C PRO A 186 2.45 0.67 -11.74
N THR A 187 1.48 -0.20 -11.75
CA THR A 187 0.49 -0.33 -12.82
C THR A 187 -0.66 0.67 -12.63
N GLN A 188 -1.43 0.89 -13.70
CA GLN A 188 -2.70 1.64 -13.57
C GLN A 188 -3.66 1.00 -12.57
N ASP A 189 -3.63 -0.32 -12.51
CA ASP A 189 -4.40 -1.13 -11.59
C ASP A 189 -4.01 -0.86 -10.12
N ASP A 190 -2.73 -0.65 -9.84
CA ASP A 190 -2.25 -0.22 -8.52
C ASP A 190 -2.82 1.15 -8.12
N VAL A 191 -2.81 2.10 -9.05
CA VAL A 191 -3.35 3.45 -8.82
C VAL A 191 -4.86 3.39 -8.57
N LEU A 192 -5.60 2.70 -9.43
CA LEU A 192 -7.04 2.45 -9.31
C LEU A 192 -7.41 1.81 -7.97
N ASP A 193 -6.64 0.80 -7.55
CA ASP A 193 -6.84 0.13 -6.28
C ASP A 193 -6.67 1.09 -5.09
N ILE A 194 -5.72 2.02 -5.15
CA ILE A 194 -5.55 3.00 -4.08
C ILE A 194 -6.65 4.07 -4.10
N VAL A 195 -6.92 4.72 -5.24
CA VAL A 195 -7.91 5.80 -5.31
C VAL A 195 -9.32 5.33 -4.96
N SER A 196 -9.66 4.08 -5.27
CA SER A 196 -10.97 3.50 -4.89
C SER A 196 -11.13 3.25 -3.39
N ARG A 197 -10.01 3.19 -2.63
CA ARG A 197 -10.00 2.88 -1.17
C ARG A 197 -9.93 4.13 -0.29
N VAL A 198 -9.40 5.24 -0.79
CA VAL A 198 -9.30 6.48 -0.01
C VAL A 198 -10.67 7.09 0.28
N LYS A 199 -10.73 7.99 1.27
CA LYS A 199 -11.96 8.75 1.56
C LYS A 199 -12.12 9.91 0.57
N TYR A 200 -13.35 10.18 0.13
CA TYR A 200 -13.72 11.26 -0.79
C TYR A 200 -15.12 11.82 -0.45
N PRO A 201 -15.46 13.06 -0.85
CA PRO A 201 -16.64 13.79 -0.34
C PRO A 201 -18.01 13.23 -0.77
N TRP A 202 -18.09 12.47 -1.86
CA TRP A 202 -19.36 11.91 -2.35
C TRP A 202 -19.56 10.45 -2.01
N GLN A 203 -20.28 10.21 -0.92
CA GLN A 203 -20.80 8.89 -0.58
C GLN A 203 -22.31 8.92 -0.58
N THR A 204 -22.94 7.96 -1.25
CA THR A 204 -24.40 7.82 -1.23
C THR A 204 -24.80 6.89 -0.09
N TRP A 205 -26.02 7.03 0.42
CA TRP A 205 -26.52 6.18 1.49
C TRP A 205 -27.70 5.37 0.96
N GLY A 206 -27.59 4.05 1.01
CA GLY A 206 -28.65 3.14 0.56
C GLY A 206 -28.86 2.03 1.58
N LYS A 207 -30.11 1.85 2.03
CA LYS A 207 -30.49 0.78 2.99
C LYS A 207 -29.63 0.73 4.27
N GLY A 208 -29.19 1.89 4.77
CA GLY A 208 -28.35 2.00 5.97
C GLY A 208 -26.86 1.75 5.75
N ILE A 209 -26.42 1.61 4.49
CA ILE A 209 -25.03 1.35 4.11
C ILE A 209 -24.51 2.53 3.28
N VAL A 210 -23.25 2.93 3.54
CA VAL A 210 -22.50 3.88 2.72
C VAL A 210 -22.13 3.20 1.41
N ARG A 211 -22.54 3.79 0.29
CA ARG A 211 -22.27 3.32 -1.07
C ARG A 211 -21.15 4.17 -1.68
N ARG A 212 -20.11 3.48 -2.14
CA ARG A 212 -18.98 4.04 -2.88
C ARG A 212 -19.32 4.17 -4.36
N ARG A 213 -18.51 4.93 -5.09
CA ARG A 213 -18.50 4.91 -6.55
C ARG A 213 -17.96 3.59 -7.08
N LEU A 214 -18.30 3.27 -8.32
CA LEU A 214 -17.75 2.11 -9.01
C LEU A 214 -16.28 2.38 -9.35
N LEU A 215 -15.49 1.30 -9.43
CA LEU A 215 -14.06 1.35 -9.73
C LEU A 215 -13.78 2.07 -11.06
N ASP A 216 -14.61 1.82 -12.08
CA ASP A 216 -14.46 2.46 -13.39
C ASP A 216 -14.74 3.96 -13.37
N ASP A 217 -15.50 4.46 -12.39
CA ASP A 217 -15.70 5.92 -12.22
C ASP A 217 -14.40 6.61 -11.80
N PHE A 218 -13.43 5.88 -11.22
CA PHE A 218 -12.13 6.42 -10.81
C PHE A 218 -11.05 6.33 -11.89
N ARG A 219 -11.33 5.69 -13.03
CA ARG A 219 -10.34 5.56 -14.12
C ARG A 219 -9.82 6.89 -14.65
N PRO A 220 -10.68 7.91 -14.90
CA PRO A 220 -10.20 9.22 -15.33
C PRO A 220 -9.29 9.89 -14.29
N LEU A 221 -9.61 9.73 -13.00
CA LEU A 221 -8.79 10.24 -11.91
C LEU A 221 -7.43 9.53 -11.85
N ALA A 222 -7.41 8.20 -11.94
CA ALA A 222 -6.18 7.42 -11.94
C ALA A 222 -5.25 7.83 -13.09
N GLU A 223 -5.79 7.93 -14.31
CA GLU A 223 -5.04 8.36 -15.50
C GLU A 223 -4.54 9.81 -15.41
N ARG A 224 -5.29 10.71 -14.75
CA ARG A 224 -4.84 12.08 -14.52
C ARG A 224 -3.66 12.14 -13.54
N LEU A 225 -3.74 11.37 -12.46
CA LEU A 225 -2.74 11.37 -11.39
C LEU A 225 -1.45 10.65 -11.80
N GLU A 226 -1.58 9.59 -12.59
CA GLU A 226 -0.48 8.85 -13.19
C GLU A 226 -0.94 8.42 -14.58
N PRO A 227 -0.45 9.05 -15.65
CA PRO A 227 -0.80 8.65 -17.01
C PRO A 227 -0.39 7.21 -17.29
N ALA A 228 -1.23 6.47 -18.01
CA ALA A 228 -0.87 5.14 -18.48
C ALA A 228 0.40 5.22 -19.34
N ARG A 229 1.39 4.38 -19.01
CA ARG A 229 2.65 4.28 -19.75
C ARG A 229 2.67 2.99 -20.52
N ASP A 230 3.34 3.01 -21.67
CA ASP A 230 3.70 1.77 -22.35
C ASP A 230 4.54 0.93 -21.39
N VAL A 231 4.09 -0.31 -21.16
CA VAL A 231 4.79 -1.27 -20.30
C VAL A 231 6.19 -1.46 -20.87
N LYS A 232 7.21 -0.90 -20.22
CA LYS A 232 8.59 -1.22 -20.56
C LYS A 232 8.82 -2.68 -20.21
N ALA A 233 9.45 -3.42 -21.12
CA ALA A 233 9.91 -4.76 -20.80
C ALA A 233 10.82 -4.65 -19.56
N GLN A 234 10.38 -5.22 -18.43
CA GLN A 234 11.15 -5.20 -17.20
C GLN A 234 12.40 -6.06 -17.38
N ASP A 235 13.55 -5.51 -16.98
CA ASP A 235 14.81 -6.23 -17.03
C ASP A 235 14.78 -7.44 -16.10
N SER A 236 15.39 -8.54 -16.56
CA SER A 236 15.50 -9.77 -15.78
C SER A 236 16.27 -9.49 -14.48
N LEU A 237 15.75 -9.95 -13.33
CA LEU A 237 16.39 -9.71 -12.03
C LEU A 237 17.52 -10.72 -11.81
N LEU A 238 18.76 -10.24 -11.70
CA LEU A 238 19.91 -11.10 -11.47
C LEU A 238 19.80 -11.81 -10.11
N VAL A 239 20.00 -13.13 -10.10
CA VAL A 239 19.97 -13.96 -8.89
C VAL A 239 20.94 -13.46 -7.82
N LYS A 240 22.11 -12.96 -8.23
CA LYS A 240 23.11 -12.37 -7.32
C LYS A 240 22.56 -11.21 -6.49
N LYS A 241 21.63 -10.41 -7.04
CA LYS A 241 20.99 -9.29 -6.31
C LYS A 241 19.97 -9.77 -5.27
N LEU A 242 19.45 -10.99 -5.42
CA LEU A 242 18.47 -11.60 -4.50
C LEU A 242 19.12 -12.41 -3.38
N GLU A 243 20.39 -12.79 -3.55
CA GLU A 243 21.12 -13.57 -2.54
C GLU A 243 21.11 -12.91 -1.15
N PRO A 244 21.32 -11.59 -1.00
CA PRO A 244 21.23 -10.96 0.32
C PRO A 244 19.83 -11.05 0.95
N LEU A 245 18.76 -10.95 0.15
CA LEU A 245 17.39 -11.14 0.66
C LEU A 245 17.14 -12.58 1.11
N ARG A 246 17.76 -13.56 0.44
CA ARG A 246 17.71 -14.96 0.85
C ARG A 246 18.43 -15.19 2.18
N VAL A 247 19.59 -14.57 2.37
CA VAL A 247 20.34 -14.61 3.63
C VAL A 247 19.52 -13.94 4.75
N LEU A 248 18.88 -12.81 4.45
CA LEU A 248 17.97 -12.12 5.36
C LEU A 248 16.84 -13.03 5.84
N VAL A 249 16.10 -13.66 4.93
CA VAL A 249 15.00 -14.57 5.30
C VAL A 249 15.47 -15.71 6.21
N LYS A 250 16.66 -16.27 5.98
CA LYS A 250 17.22 -17.33 6.83
C LYS A 250 17.56 -16.87 8.24
N ALA A 251 18.02 -15.62 8.40
CA ALA A 251 18.41 -15.08 9.69
C ALA A 251 17.19 -14.76 10.59
N PHE A 252 15.99 -14.66 10.01
CA PHE A 252 14.72 -14.40 10.69
C PHE A 252 13.72 -15.54 10.46
N PRO A 253 13.98 -16.76 10.98
CA PRO A 253 13.05 -17.86 10.85
C PRO A 253 11.72 -17.55 11.57
N PRO A 254 10.60 -18.10 11.10
CA PRO A 254 9.32 -17.96 11.78
C PRO A 254 9.41 -18.54 13.19
N ARG A 255 8.71 -17.93 14.14
CA ARG A 255 8.63 -18.44 15.51
C ARG A 255 7.91 -19.80 15.58
N TRP A 256 6.99 -20.04 14.65
CA TRP A 256 6.15 -21.23 14.56
C TRP A 256 6.05 -21.68 13.10
N GLY A 257 7.12 -22.27 12.57
CA GLY A 257 7.16 -22.76 11.19
C GLY A 257 8.36 -23.66 10.95
N GLU A 258 8.32 -24.43 9.86
CA GLU A 258 9.50 -25.15 9.40
C GLU A 258 10.59 -24.14 8.98
N PRO A 259 11.88 -24.46 9.17
CA PRO A 259 12.95 -23.62 8.66
C PRO A 259 12.70 -23.35 7.18
N VAL A 260 12.79 -22.08 6.76
CA VAL A 260 12.55 -21.71 5.36
C VAL A 260 13.45 -22.55 4.48
N VAL A 261 12.85 -23.50 3.75
CA VAL A 261 13.58 -24.33 2.80
C VAL A 261 14.12 -23.37 1.74
N VAL A 262 15.43 -23.43 1.52
CA VAL A 262 16.10 -22.58 0.54
C VAL A 262 15.62 -22.98 -0.84
N VAL A 263 14.54 -22.35 -1.31
CA VAL A 263 14.06 -22.52 -2.68
C VAL A 263 15.19 -22.03 -3.57
N ARG A 264 15.81 -22.97 -4.28
CA ARG A 264 16.92 -22.66 -5.18
C ARG A 264 16.39 -21.78 -6.30
N PHE A 265 17.11 -20.71 -6.60
CA PHE A 265 16.97 -20.08 -7.91
C PHE A 265 17.41 -21.12 -8.95
N GLY A 266 16.68 -21.25 -10.06
CA GLY A 266 17.05 -22.18 -11.12
C GLY A 266 18.48 -21.92 -11.62
N GLU A 267 19.01 -22.78 -12.49
CA GLU A 267 20.39 -22.65 -13.01
C GLU A 267 20.64 -21.33 -13.78
N ASN A 268 19.57 -20.64 -14.18
CA ASN A 268 19.64 -19.33 -14.81
C ASN A 268 20.08 -18.25 -13.82
N GLN A 269 21.08 -17.46 -14.20
CA GLN A 269 21.60 -16.34 -13.40
C GLN A 269 20.65 -15.14 -13.28
N ALA A 270 19.45 -15.21 -13.89
CA ALA A 270 18.42 -14.19 -13.85
C ALA A 270 17.01 -14.79 -13.72
N LEU A 271 16.12 -14.06 -13.08
CA LEU A 271 14.72 -14.42 -12.89
C LEU A 271 13.79 -13.46 -13.64
N THR A 272 12.79 -14.05 -14.30
CA THR A 272 11.61 -13.32 -14.78
C THR A 272 10.67 -12.99 -13.62
N GLU A 273 9.75 -12.03 -13.83
CA GLU A 273 8.71 -11.67 -12.86
C GLU A 273 7.97 -12.91 -12.34
N LYS A 274 7.53 -13.78 -13.27
CA LYS A 274 6.78 -15.01 -12.93
C LYS A 274 7.58 -15.93 -12.00
N GLN A 275 8.87 -16.13 -12.28
CA GLN A 275 9.74 -16.97 -11.47
C GLN A 275 9.99 -16.35 -10.08
N PHE A 276 10.16 -15.02 -10.02
CA PHE A 276 10.28 -14.32 -8.74
C PHE A 276 9.01 -14.47 -7.89
N VAL A 277 7.83 -14.24 -8.47
CA VAL A 277 6.55 -14.34 -7.76
C VAL A 277 6.34 -15.76 -7.22
N GLU A 278 6.66 -16.80 -8.00
CA GLU A 278 6.57 -18.19 -7.58
C GLU A 278 7.54 -18.51 -6.42
N TRP A 279 8.79 -18.06 -6.54
CA TRP A 279 9.80 -18.19 -5.49
C TRP A 279 9.37 -17.50 -4.20
N ALA A 280 8.99 -16.23 -4.27
CA ALA A 280 8.61 -15.43 -3.10
C ALA A 280 7.32 -15.96 -2.43
N SER A 281 6.34 -16.41 -3.22
CA SER A 281 5.14 -17.06 -2.70
C SER A 281 5.47 -18.35 -1.94
N THR A 282 6.49 -19.09 -2.39
CA THR A 282 6.93 -20.32 -1.72
C THR A 282 7.64 -19.99 -0.41
N VAL A 283 8.56 -19.02 -0.41
CA VAL A 283 9.25 -18.56 0.80
C VAL A 283 8.26 -18.14 1.89
N ARG A 284 7.21 -17.39 1.53
CA ARG A 284 6.21 -16.91 2.49
C ARG A 284 5.37 -18.01 3.12
N ARG A 285 5.13 -19.14 2.44
CA ARG A 285 4.42 -20.28 3.05
C ARG A 285 5.17 -20.87 4.25
N TYR A 286 6.47 -20.59 4.34
CA TYR A 286 7.33 -20.99 5.44
C TYR A 286 7.55 -19.86 6.46
N LEU A 287 6.86 -18.72 6.37
CA LEU A 287 6.93 -17.59 7.32
C LEU A 287 5.61 -17.41 8.07
#